data_AF-A0A2A5RN79-F1
#
_entry.id   AF-A0A2A5RN79-F1
#
_cell.length_a   1.000
_cell.length_b   1.000
_cell.length_c   1.000
_cell.angle_alpha   90.00
_cell.angle_beta   90.00
_cell.angle_gamma   90.00
#
_symmetry.space_group_name_H-M   'P 1'
#
loop_
_entity.id
_entity.type
_entity.pdbx_description
1 polymer ?
#
loop_
_entity_poly.entity_id
_entity_poly.type
_entity_poly.pdbx_seq_one_letter_code
_entity_poly.pdbx_strand_id
1 'polypeptide(L)' 'MAQVQFADKSNATKCEWWFKHKLIRKEKLQLIESNGIKSAYEAYQMARQKS' A
#
# COMPACT_ATOMS: atom_id res chain seq x y z
N MET A 1 -14.40 -1.98 9.23
CA MET A 1 -13.02 -1.48 9.04
C MET A 1 -12.36 -2.34 7.97
N ALA A 2 -11.79 -1.73 6.93
CA ALA A 2 -11.02 -2.43 5.91
C ALA A 2 -9.73 -2.99 6.52
N GLN A 3 -9.61 -4.31 6.64
CA GLN A 3 -8.42 -4.96 7.19
C GLN A 3 -7.51 -5.42 6.04
N VAL A 4 -6.39 -4.73 5.86
CA VAL A 4 -5.40 -5.08 4.83
C VAL A 4 -4.55 -6.24 5.35
N GLN A 5 -4.71 -7.43 4.77
CA GLN A 5 -4.01 -8.64 5.19
C GLN A 5 -2.75 -8.92 4.35
N PHE A 6 -1.63 -9.09 5.05
CA PHE A 6 -0.35 -9.54 4.50
C PHE A 6 0.08 -10.84 5.17
N ALA A 7 0.72 -11.74 4.42
CA ALA A 7 1.23 -13.00 4.92
C ALA A 7 2.50 -12.85 5.77
N ASP A 8 3.27 -11.78 5.54
CA ASP A 8 4.53 -11.50 6.22
C ASP A 8 4.50 -10.13 6.92
N LYS A 9 5.04 -10.10 8.15
CA LYS A 9 5.12 -8.89 8.97
C LYS A 9 6.01 -7.81 8.34
N SER A 10 7.07 -8.21 7.66
CA SER A 10 7.98 -7.26 7.00
C SER A 10 7.25 -6.55 5.86
N ASN A 11 6.48 -7.27 5.05
CA ASN A 11 5.65 -6.69 3.99
C ASN A 11 4.53 -5.80 4.54
N ALA A 12 3.89 -6.18 5.64
CA ALA A 12 2.92 -5.31 6.31
C ALA A 12 3.56 -3.98 6.75
N THR A 13 4.74 -4.04 7.36
CA THR A 13 5.48 -2.86 7.81
C THR A 13 5.90 -1.96 6.65
N LYS A 14 6.39 -2.56 5.55
CA LYS A 14 6.78 -1.80 4.35
C LYS A 14 5.58 -1.18 3.64
N CYS A 15 4.43 -1.87 3.59
CA CYS A 15 3.18 -1.30 3.08
C CYS A 15 2.74 -0.11 3.94
N GLU A 16 2.81 -0.22 5.26
CA GLU A 16 2.48 0.88 6.16
C GLU A 16 3.39 2.10 5.92
N TRP A 17 4.70 1.87 5.83
CA TRP A 17 5.66 2.95 5.56
C TRP A 17 5.40 3.61 4.20
N TRP A 18 5.20 2.82 3.15
CA TRP A 18 4.85 3.33 1.82
C TRP A 18 3.57 4.15 1.87
N PHE A 19 2.51 3.63 2.50
CA PHE A 19 1.24 4.33 2.64
C PHE A 19 1.43 5.66 3.38
N LYS A 20 2.22 5.69 4.45
CA LYS A 20 2.50 6.91 5.24
C LYS A 20 3.31 7.95 4.47
N HIS A 21 4.38 7.53 3.80
CA HIS A 21 5.44 8.42 3.30
C HIS A 21 5.46 8.63 1.78
N LYS A 22 4.82 7.77 0.98
CA LYS A 22 4.82 7.89 -0.49
C LYS A 22 3.51 8.39 -1.07
N LEU A 23 2.42 8.37 -0.30
CA LEU A 23 1.11 8.80 -0.76
C LEU A 23 0.69 10.13 -0.14
N ILE A 24 0.08 10.98 -0.96
CA ILE A 24 -0.57 12.21 -0.48
C ILE A 24 -1.97 11.90 0.08
N ARG A 25 -2.56 12.87 0.80
CA ARG A 25 -3.89 12.71 1.44
C ARG A 25 -4.97 12.26 0.46
N LYS A 26 -4.99 12.80 -0.76
CA LYS A 26 -5.97 12.44 -1.78
C LYS A 26 -5.88 10.96 -2.15
N GLU A 27 -4.67 10.48 -2.45
CA GLU A 27 -4.43 9.06 -2.80
C GLU A 27 -4.77 8.12 -1.63
N LYS A 28 -4.42 8.51 -0.40
CA LYS A 28 -4.75 7.75 0.81
C LYS A 28 -6.27 7.54 0.94
N LEU A 29 -7.04 8.62 0.77
CA LEU A 29 -8.51 8.56 0.84
C LEU A 29 -9.07 7.67 -0.26
N GLN A 30 -8.64 7.86 -1.51
CA GLN A 30 -9.09 7.04 -2.63
C GLN A 30 -8.82 5.55 -2.42
N LEU A 31 -7.65 5.19 -1.87
CA LEU A 31 -7.30 3.80 -1.61
C LEU A 31 -8.07 3.20 -0.43
N ILE A 32 -8.40 4.00 0.59
CA ILE A 32 -9.25 3.56 1.71
C ILE A 32 -10.68 3.33 1.21
N GLU A 33 -11.25 4.27 0.46
CA GLU A 33 -12.61 4.17 -0.10
C GLU A 33 -12.74 2.99 -1.05
N SER A 34 -11.71 2.76 -1.88
CA SER A 34 -11.70 1.66 -2.86
C SER A 34 -11.20 0.33 -2.29
N ASN A 35 -10.83 0.28 -1.00
CA ASN A 35 -10.18 -0.87 -0.36
C ASN A 35 -8.95 -1.41 -1.16
N GLY A 36 -8.25 -0.51 -1.87
CA GLY A 36 -7.25 -0.84 -2.90
C GLY A 36 -5.80 -0.80 -2.40
N ILE A 37 -5.58 -0.62 -1.09
CA ILE A 37 -4.25 -0.39 -0.50
C ILE A 37 -3.26 -1.50 -0.86
N LYS A 38 -3.67 -2.78 -0.75
CA LYS A 38 -2.80 -3.93 -1.02
C LYS A 38 -2.36 -3.98 -2.48
N SER A 39 -3.32 -3.92 -3.41
CA SER A 39 -3.03 -4.00 -4.84
C SER A 39 -2.17 -2.83 -5.33
N ALA A 40 -2.42 -1.62 -4.81
CA ALA A 40 -1.60 -0.45 -5.14
C ALA A 40 -0.16 -0.59 -4.60
N TYR A 41 0.00 -1.16 -3.40
CA TYR A 41 1.32 -1.44 -2.83
C TYR A 41 2.08 -2.50 -3.64
N GLU A 42 1.40 -3.56 -4.07
CA GLU A 42 1.99 -4.61 -4.93
C GLU A 42 2.41 -4.05 -6.29
N ALA A 43 1.59 -3.18 -6.90
CA ALA A 43 1.95 -2.48 -8.14
C ALA A 43 3.19 -1.59 -7.95
N TYR A 44 3.27 -0.85 -6.85
CA TYR A 44 4.45 -0.06 -6.49
C TYR A 44 5.71 -0.94 -6.33
N GLN A 45 5.58 -2.12 -5.68
CA GLN A 45 6.68 -3.07 -5.54
C GLN A 45 7.16 -3.61 -6.90
N MET A 46 6.23 -3.93 -7.81
CA MET A 46 6.57 -4.41 -9.17
C MET A 46 7.26 -3.33 -10.00
N ALA A 47 6.76 -2.09 -9.96
CA ALA A 47 7.38 -0.96 -10.65
C ALA A 47 8.81 -0.71 -10.16
N ARG A 48 9.05 -0.87 -8.86
CA ARG A 48 10.37 -0.68 -8.24
C ARG A 48 11.37 -1.79 -8.55
N GLN A 49 10.91 -3.01 -8.83
CA GLN A 49 11.78 -4.13 -9.24
C GLN A 49 12.16 -4.11 -10.72
N LYS A 50 11.44 -3.34 -11.54
CA LYS A 50 11.73 -3.15 -12.97
C LYS A 50 12.73 -2.02 -13.26
N SER A 51 13.33 -1.42 -12.24
CA SER A 51 14.22 -0.27 -12.36
C SER A 51 15.59 -0.53 -11.76
#